data_AF-A0A355FVD5-F1
#
_entry.id   AF-A0A355FVD5-F1
#
_cell.length_a   1.000
_cell.length_b   1.000
_cell.length_c   1.000
_cell.angle_alpha   90.00
_cell.angle_beta   90.00
_cell.angle_gamma   90.00
#
_symmetry.space_group_name_H-M   'P 1'
#
loop_
_entity.id
_entity.type
_entity.pdbx_description
1 polymer ?
#
loop_
_entity_poly.entity_id
_entity_poly.type
_entity_poly.pdbx_seq_one_letter_code
_entity_poly.pdbx_strand_id
1 'polypeptide(L)'
;PGGSPEPEGALREELESAFGSVGAFTEAFATAGAKRFGSGWAWLIRNEEGQLEVTSTPNQDNPLMSQIVDRPGTPLLGMDVWEHAYYLNYQNRRKAYISAFMSLVNWDVVAVNASAQ
;
A
#
# COMPACT_ATOMS: atom_id res chain seq x y z
N PRO A 1 -2.40 15.18 7.34
CA PRO A 1 -2.48 15.99 8.57
C PRO A 1 -2.30 15.11 9.81
N GLY A 2 -1.18 15.28 10.50
CA GLY A 2 -0.71 14.37 11.55
C GLY A 2 -0.08 13.09 10.96
N GLY A 3 0.85 12.49 11.69
CA GLY A 3 1.64 11.35 11.22
C GLY A 3 3.04 11.77 10.73
N SER A 4 4.04 10.92 10.96
CA SER A 4 5.36 11.07 10.35
C SER A 4 5.24 11.10 8.81
N PRO A 5 5.97 11.99 8.11
CA PRO A 5 5.87 12.15 6.65
C PRO A 5 6.57 11.02 5.87
N GLU A 6 7.47 10.31 6.53
CA GLU A 6 8.24 9.19 5.99
C GLU A 6 8.24 8.05 7.02
N PRO A 7 8.48 6.79 6.60
CA PRO A 7 8.68 5.70 7.55
C PRO A 7 9.97 5.93 8.33
N GLU A 8 9.94 5.61 9.61
CA GLU A 8 11.08 5.73 10.54
C GLU A 8 11.27 4.44 11.34
N GLY A 9 12.41 4.34 12.02
CA GLY A 9 12.73 3.22 12.92
C GLY A 9 12.62 1.85 12.26
N ALA A 10 12.08 0.87 12.99
CA ALA A 10 11.98 -0.52 12.55
C ALA A 10 11.24 -0.69 11.22
N LEU A 11 10.15 0.08 11.00
CA LEU A 11 9.42 0.01 9.73
C LEU A 11 10.30 0.42 8.55
N ARG A 12 11.10 1.47 8.71
CA ARG A 12 12.03 1.91 7.66
C ARG A 12 13.06 0.83 7.34
N GLU A 13 13.65 0.24 8.37
CA GLU A 13 14.65 -0.83 8.21
C GLU A 13 14.05 -2.06 7.51
N GLU A 14 12.82 -2.46 7.87
CA GLU A 14 12.12 -3.56 7.21
C GLU A 14 11.83 -3.24 5.73
N LEU A 15 11.38 -2.01 5.42
CA LEU A 15 11.15 -1.57 4.04
C LEU A 15 12.45 -1.56 3.22
N GLU A 16 13.53 -1.04 3.79
CA GLU A 16 14.84 -1.04 3.13
C GLU A 16 15.37 -2.47 2.93
N SER A 17 15.14 -3.38 3.88
CA SER A 17 15.52 -4.80 3.74
C SER A 17 14.69 -5.54 2.68
N ALA A 18 13.39 -5.29 2.59
CA ALA A 18 12.50 -6.00 1.67
C ALA A 18 12.56 -5.46 0.24
N PHE A 19 12.71 -4.15 0.07
CA PHE A 19 12.62 -3.48 -1.23
C PHE A 19 13.94 -2.85 -1.69
N GLY A 20 14.98 -2.87 -0.85
CA GLY A 20 16.29 -2.24 -1.10
C GLY A 20 16.34 -0.75 -0.76
N SER A 21 15.19 -0.05 -0.77
CA SER A 21 15.04 1.31 -0.25
C SER A 21 13.56 1.68 -0.07
N VAL A 22 13.28 2.69 0.75
CA VAL A 22 11.92 3.27 0.85
C VAL A 22 11.43 3.82 -0.51
N GLY A 23 12.34 4.35 -1.33
CA GLY A 23 12.04 4.80 -2.69
C GLY A 23 11.59 3.66 -3.60
N ALA A 24 12.29 2.52 -3.56
CA ALA A 24 11.92 1.33 -4.32
C ALA A 24 10.59 0.73 -3.86
N PHE A 25 10.30 0.73 -2.55
CA PHE A 25 8.97 0.41 -2.03
C PHE A 25 7.90 1.35 -2.62
N THR A 26 8.14 2.66 -2.58
CA THR A 26 7.19 3.68 -3.05
C THR A 26 6.88 3.48 -4.54
N GLU A 27 7.90 3.19 -5.35
CA GLU A 27 7.75 2.88 -6.77
C GLU A 27 6.95 1.59 -7.00
N ALA A 28 7.24 0.53 -6.24
CA ALA A 28 6.53 -0.75 -6.33
C ALA A 28 5.03 -0.58 -5.96
N PHE A 29 4.75 0.11 -4.86
CA PHE A 29 3.39 0.38 -4.39
C PHE A 29 2.61 1.26 -5.37
N ALA A 30 3.22 2.34 -5.87
CA ALA A 30 2.62 3.19 -6.89
C ALA A 30 2.34 2.41 -8.19
N THR A 31 3.27 1.54 -8.59
CA THR A 31 3.12 0.67 -9.77
C THR A 31 1.96 -0.31 -9.60
N ALA A 32 1.79 -0.91 -8.42
CA ALA A 32 0.67 -1.80 -8.13
C ALA A 32 -0.68 -1.09 -8.29
N GLY A 33 -0.83 0.11 -7.73
CA GLY A 33 -2.05 0.91 -7.89
C GLY A 33 -2.31 1.38 -9.33
N ALA A 34 -1.25 1.74 -10.06
CA ALA A 34 -1.36 2.18 -11.45
C ALA A 34 -1.71 1.03 -12.40
N LYS A 35 -1.21 -0.18 -12.16
CA LYS A 35 -1.43 -1.36 -13.00
C LYS A 35 -2.72 -2.13 -12.67
N ARG A 36 -3.35 -1.88 -11.51
CA ARG A 36 -4.66 -2.47 -11.18
C ARG A 36 -5.71 -2.04 -12.20
N PHE A 37 -6.05 -2.92 -13.13
CA PHE A 37 -7.10 -2.63 -14.10
C PHE A 37 -8.49 -2.64 -13.44
N GLY A 38 -9.33 -1.67 -13.80
CA GLY A 38 -10.63 -1.47 -13.17
C GLY A 38 -10.54 -0.97 -11.72
N SER A 39 -11.52 -1.40 -10.92
CA SER A 39 -11.65 -1.10 -9.49
C SER A 39 -10.82 -2.04 -8.63
N GLY A 40 -10.31 -1.55 -7.50
CA GLY A 40 -9.56 -2.37 -6.56
C GLY A 40 -8.69 -1.57 -5.63
N TRP A 41 -7.66 -2.24 -5.12
CA TRP A 41 -6.77 -1.71 -4.09
C TRP A 41 -5.32 -2.08 -4.36
N ALA A 42 -4.38 -1.24 -3.90
CA ALA A 42 -2.97 -1.60 -3.73
C ALA A 42 -2.65 -1.73 -2.24
N TRP A 43 -1.83 -2.71 -1.88
CA TRP A 43 -1.57 -3.08 -0.49
C TRP A 43 -0.08 -3.24 -0.22
N LEU A 44 0.35 -2.75 0.94
CA LEU A 44 1.53 -3.26 1.65
C LEU A 44 0.99 -4.25 2.68
N ILE A 45 1.50 -5.46 2.67
CA ILE A 45 1.08 -6.54 3.57
C ILE A 45 2.28 -7.10 4.32
N ARG A 46 2.03 -7.73 5.47
CA ARG A 46 2.91 -8.78 6.00
C ARG A 46 2.40 -10.12 5.49
N ASN A 47 3.19 -10.81 4.69
CA ASN A 47 2.80 -12.11 4.13
C ASN A 47 2.88 -13.22 5.19
N GLU A 48 2.49 -14.44 4.82
CA GLU A 48 2.45 -15.59 5.73
C GLU A 48 3.85 -16.01 6.24
N GLU A 49 4.91 -15.63 5.54
CA GLU A 49 6.31 -15.84 5.94
C GLU A 49 6.83 -14.73 6.88
N GLY A 50 5.99 -13.76 7.23
CA GLY A 50 6.35 -12.62 8.06
C GLY A 50 7.10 -11.50 7.33
N GLN A 51 7.19 -11.54 5.99
CA GLN A 51 7.92 -10.57 5.19
C GLN A 51 7.01 -9.47 4.65
N LEU A 52 7.57 -8.27 4.43
CA LEU A 52 6.85 -7.19 3.77
C LEU A 52 6.71 -7.47 2.27
N GLU A 53 5.49 -7.28 1.75
CA GLU A 53 5.19 -7.50 0.35
C GLU A 53 4.21 -6.47 -0.21
N VAL A 54 4.37 -6.09 -1.49
CA VAL A 54 3.40 -5.28 -2.22
C VAL A 54 2.53 -6.15 -3.11
N THR A 55 1.21 -6.00 -2.97
CA THR A 55 0.22 -6.69 -3.80
C THR A 55 -0.92 -5.74 -4.22
N SER A 56 -1.85 -6.23 -5.03
CA SER A 56 -3.08 -5.52 -5.37
C SER A 56 -4.22 -6.52 -5.51
N THR A 57 -5.45 -6.09 -5.24
CA THR A 57 -6.64 -6.94 -5.34
C THR A 57 -7.73 -6.25 -6.19
N PRO A 58 -8.55 -7.01 -6.93
CA PRO A 58 -9.70 -6.45 -7.63
C PRO A 58 -10.85 -6.16 -6.64
N ASN A 59 -11.68 -5.19 -6.99
CA ASN A 59 -12.92 -4.87 -6.26
C ASN A 59 -12.71 -4.68 -4.75
N GLN A 60 -13.32 -5.54 -3.92
CA GLN A 60 -13.23 -5.51 -2.45
C GLN A 60 -12.53 -6.76 -1.90
N ASP A 61 -11.88 -7.53 -2.76
CA ASP A 61 -11.08 -8.66 -2.32
C ASP A 61 -9.99 -8.12 -1.38
N ASN A 62 -9.83 -8.78 -0.24
CA ASN A 62 -8.96 -8.30 0.82
C ASN A 62 -7.82 -9.31 1.03
N PRO A 63 -6.56 -8.88 1.27
CA PRO A 63 -5.45 -9.79 1.56
C PRO A 63 -5.72 -10.81 2.68
N LEU A 64 -6.67 -10.53 3.58
CA LEU A 64 -7.13 -11.45 4.63
C LEU A 64 -7.91 -12.67 4.11
N MET A 65 -8.38 -12.66 2.86
CA MET A 65 -9.19 -13.73 2.27
C MET A 65 -8.30 -14.81 1.64
N SER A 66 -7.61 -15.60 2.46
CA SER A 66 -6.51 -16.49 2.02
C SER A 66 -6.85 -17.53 0.96
N GLN A 67 -8.13 -17.85 0.77
CA GLN A 67 -8.60 -18.78 -0.27
C GLN A 67 -9.07 -18.10 -1.56
N ILE A 68 -9.06 -16.77 -1.60
CA ILE A 68 -9.61 -15.96 -2.70
C ILE A 68 -8.50 -15.17 -3.41
N VAL A 69 -7.54 -14.63 -2.66
CA VAL A 69 -6.49 -13.75 -3.21
C VAL A 69 -5.21 -14.53 -3.50
N ASP A 70 -4.52 -14.15 -4.57
CA ASP A 70 -3.25 -14.79 -4.98
C ASP A 70 -2.13 -14.63 -3.96
N ARG A 71 -2.14 -13.51 -3.21
CA ARG A 71 -1.10 -13.15 -2.25
C ARG A 71 -1.73 -12.74 -0.92
N PRO A 72 -2.01 -13.71 -0.05
CA PRO A 72 -2.62 -13.45 1.24
C PRO A 72 -1.63 -12.86 2.23
N GLY A 73 -2.16 -12.15 3.21
CA GLY A 73 -1.37 -11.57 4.28
C GLY A 73 -2.15 -10.52 5.05
N THR A 74 -1.53 -9.98 6.09
CA THR A 74 -2.14 -8.96 6.93
C THR A 74 -1.88 -7.57 6.34
N PRO A 75 -2.93 -6.79 5.98
CA PRO A 75 -2.75 -5.45 5.45
C PRO A 75 -2.12 -4.48 6.45
N LEU A 76 -1.11 -3.73 6.01
CA LEU A 76 -0.44 -2.68 6.79
C LEU A 76 -0.79 -1.28 6.26
N LEU A 77 -0.86 -1.14 4.94
CA LEU A 77 -1.29 0.06 4.22
C LEU A 77 -2.14 -0.36 3.01
N GLY A 78 -3.25 0.36 2.76
CA GLY A 78 -4.11 0.17 1.61
C GLY A 78 -4.39 1.48 0.88
N MET A 79 -4.34 1.45 -0.45
CA MET A 79 -4.71 2.57 -1.32
C MET A 79 -5.88 2.17 -2.21
N ASP A 80 -7.01 2.85 -2.04
CA ASP A 80 -8.22 2.70 -2.86
C ASP A 80 -7.95 3.25 -4.27
N VAL A 81 -8.05 2.41 -5.30
CA VAL A 81 -7.92 2.83 -6.72
C VAL A 81 -9.22 2.71 -7.49
N TRP A 82 -10.36 2.58 -6.81
CA TRP A 82 -11.68 2.82 -7.38
C TRP A 82 -11.79 4.27 -7.84
N GLU A 83 -12.46 4.50 -8.97
CA GLU A 83 -12.57 5.86 -9.53
C GLU A 83 -13.23 6.84 -8.54
N HIS A 84 -14.21 6.39 -7.74
CA HIS A 84 -14.85 7.25 -6.73
C HIS A 84 -13.86 7.86 -5.73
N ALA A 85 -12.70 7.24 -5.50
CA ALA A 85 -11.72 7.70 -4.52
C ALA A 85 -10.97 8.96 -5.01
N TYR A 86 -10.94 9.20 -6.32
CA TYR A 86 -10.13 10.27 -6.90
C TYR A 86 -10.78 11.08 -8.01
N TYR A 87 -11.90 10.63 -8.60
CA TYR A 87 -12.40 11.20 -9.85
C TYR A 87 -12.74 12.69 -9.75
N LEU A 88 -13.29 13.16 -8.62
CA LEU A 88 -13.66 14.56 -8.46
C LEU A 88 -12.46 15.51 -8.54
N ASN A 89 -11.29 15.09 -8.03
CA ASN A 89 -10.08 15.92 -7.99
C ASN A 89 -9.12 15.63 -9.15
N TYR A 90 -9.09 14.39 -9.63
CA TYR A 90 -8.07 13.91 -10.56
C TYR A 90 -8.63 13.40 -11.89
N GLN A 91 -9.94 13.17 -12.02
CA GLN A 91 -10.58 12.56 -13.19
C GLN A 91 -9.85 11.27 -13.59
N ASN A 92 -9.39 11.15 -14.84
CA ASN A 92 -8.62 10.01 -15.34
C ASN A 92 -7.15 9.99 -14.88
N ARG A 93 -6.67 11.01 -14.13
CA ARG A 93 -5.26 11.15 -13.72
C ARG A 93 -4.94 10.33 -12.47
N ARG A 94 -5.16 9.01 -12.52
CA ARG A 94 -4.89 8.09 -11.39
C ARG A 94 -3.46 8.21 -10.86
N LYS A 95 -2.45 8.36 -11.73
CA LYS A 95 -1.04 8.53 -11.29
C LYS A 95 -0.84 9.78 -10.42
N ALA A 96 -1.55 10.87 -10.70
CA ALA A 96 -1.48 12.08 -9.89
C ALA A 96 -2.13 11.86 -8.51
N TYR A 97 -3.25 11.13 -8.45
CA TYR A 97 -3.86 10.70 -7.20
C TYR A 97 -2.90 9.83 -6.38
N ILE A 98 -2.25 8.83 -6.99
CA ILE A 98 -1.30 7.94 -6.30
C ILE A 98 -0.13 8.75 -5.71
N SER A 99 0.42 9.70 -6.47
CA SER A 99 1.49 10.57 -5.95
C SER A 99 1.03 11.43 -4.78
N ALA A 100 -0.21 11.93 -4.81
CA ALA A 100 -0.78 12.70 -3.71
C ALA A 100 -1.13 11.82 -2.50
N PHE A 101 -1.55 10.58 -2.72
CA PHE A 101 -1.78 9.60 -1.67
C PHE A 101 -0.48 9.32 -0.92
N MET A 102 0.62 9.07 -1.63
CA MET A 102 1.92 8.75 -1.03
C MET A 102 2.46 9.88 -0.13
N SER A 103 2.18 11.15 -0.46
CA SER A 103 2.59 12.29 0.39
C SER A 103 1.67 12.53 1.61
N LEU A 104 0.56 11.79 1.70
CA LEU A 104 -0.44 11.90 2.77
C LEU A 104 -0.51 10.64 3.66
N VAL A 105 0.32 9.63 3.39
CA VAL A 105 0.39 8.41 4.21
C VAL A 105 0.74 8.79 5.65
N ASN A 106 -0.03 8.23 6.60
CA ASN A 106 0.30 8.32 8.02
C ASN A 106 1.19 7.14 8.40
N TRP A 107 2.50 7.35 8.40
CA TRP A 107 3.48 6.30 8.66
C TRP A 107 3.47 5.77 10.09
N ASP A 108 2.99 6.56 11.06
CA ASP A 108 2.87 6.11 12.45
C ASP A 108 1.86 4.97 12.56
N VAL A 109 0.73 5.08 11.84
CA VAL A 109 -0.29 4.02 11.83
C VAL A 109 0.22 2.77 11.12
N VAL A 110 0.96 2.93 10.02
CA VAL A 110 1.57 1.80 9.31
C VAL A 110 2.58 1.08 10.23
N ALA A 111 3.37 1.84 11.00
CA ALA A 111 4.32 1.28 11.95
C ALA A 111 3.61 0.53 13.09
N VAL A 112 2.51 1.08 13.63
CA VAL A 112 1.69 0.39 14.63
C VAL A 112 1.16 -0.93 14.07
N ASN A 113 0.59 -0.93 12.85
CA ASN A 113 0.08 -2.14 12.20
C ASN A 113 1.19 -3.19 11.97
N ALA A 114 2.40 -2.74 11.61
CA ALA A 114 3.54 -3.61 11.36
C ALA A 114 4.08 -4.27 12.64
N SER A 115 3.97 -3.59 13.78
CA SER A 115 4.45 -4.03 15.10
C SER A 115 3.46 -4.88 15.90
N ALA A 116 2.19 -4.89 15.52
CA ALA A 116 1.13 -5.60 16.24
C ALA A 116 1.09 -7.12 15.96
N GLN A 117 2.17 -7.70 15.43
CA GLN A 117 2.26 -9.09 14.97
C GLN A 117 3.44 -9.83 15.61
#